data_AF-A0A3M1EI98-F1
#
_entry.id   AF-A0A3M1EI98-F1
#
_cell.length_a   1.000
_cell.length_b   1.000
_cell.length_c   1.000
_cell.angle_alpha   90.00
_cell.angle_beta   90.00
_cell.angle_gamma   90.00
#
_symmetry.space_group_name_H-M   'P 1'
#
loop_
_entity.id
_entity.type
_entity.pdbx_description
1 polymer ?
#
loop_
_entity_poly.entity_id
_entity_poly.type
_entity_poly.pdbx_seq_one_letter_code
_entity_poly.pdbx_strand_id
1 'polypeptide(L)'
;MNDAGADGTILTGTVEELIPGESITIDGDTYRLASAANVEPEIDVGRQVQVTVDGGGVVTSVTAVKPPAPPPPPPAREPAPAPEPEPDDEVRMTLIEHLEELRQRLIKSVIALAITTAFSLIFAKQVLEAFRSLLPGEAPLQAFTPTETYVVYFKVSIMCGLAFAMPIIVYQFIAFVVPGLTRQERRWLYFVAPLAGALFVLGLLFAYFVILPFGLPILQGFLSDLVVQQWRLDYYVSFVVRFLIITGLIFETPLVIFFLSKVGVVTPQRLARGRRFAVVVAAAVAAV
;
A
#
# COMPACT_ATOMS: atom_id res chain seq x y z
N MET A 1 62.82 55.65 36.66
CA MET A 1 61.52 54.97 36.55
C MET A 1 60.53 56.04 36.11
N ASN A 2 60.34 56.17 34.80
CA ASN A 2 59.40 57.12 34.19
C ASN A 2 58.03 56.44 34.13
N ASP A 3 57.01 57.08 34.67
CA ASP A 3 55.61 56.91 34.28
C ASP A 3 54.91 58.25 34.50
N ALA A 4 54.79 59.03 33.43
CA ALA A 4 53.89 60.17 33.33
C ALA A 4 53.23 60.06 31.95
N GLY A 5 51.99 59.60 31.95
CA GLY A 5 51.20 59.33 30.76
C GLY A 5 50.97 60.60 29.94
N ALA A 6 51.34 60.52 28.66
CA ALA A 6 50.85 61.43 27.63
C ALA A 6 49.41 61.00 27.30
N ASP A 7 48.44 61.71 27.86
CA ASP A 7 47.01 61.52 27.56
C ASP A 7 46.73 62.18 26.19
N GLY A 8 47.10 61.47 25.12
CA GLY A 8 46.89 61.91 23.75
C GLY A 8 45.44 61.73 23.33
N THR A 9 44.86 62.73 22.66
CA THR A 9 43.50 62.62 22.14
C THR A 9 43.51 61.80 20.85
N ILE A 10 42.71 60.74 20.81
CA ILE A 10 42.59 59.87 19.64
C ILE A 10 41.43 60.35 18.77
N LEU A 11 41.74 60.74 17.54
CA LEU A 11 40.77 61.12 16.53
C LEU A 11 40.65 60.01 15.49
N THR A 12 39.47 59.84 14.90
CA THR A 12 39.25 58.89 13.80
C THR A 12 38.52 59.62 12.70
N GLY A 13 39.03 59.52 11.49
CA GLY A 13 38.43 60.16 10.33
C GLY A 13 39.07 59.70 9.03
N THR A 14 38.64 60.28 7.92
CA THR A 14 39.10 59.90 6.60
C THR A 14 40.23 60.84 6.16
N VAL A 15 41.34 60.28 5.70
CA VAL A 15 42.44 61.10 5.14
C VAL A 15 41.97 61.72 3.83
N GLU A 16 41.85 63.03 3.79
CA GLU A 16 41.55 63.76 2.55
C GLU A 16 42.82 64.20 1.83
N GLU A 17 43.87 64.50 2.60
CA GLU A 17 45.17 64.93 2.07
C GLU A 17 46.29 64.58 3.05
N LEU A 18 47.42 64.11 2.53
CA LEU A 18 48.61 63.77 3.32
C LEU A 18 49.86 64.32 2.65
N ILE A 19 50.57 65.21 3.34
CA ILE A 19 51.88 65.72 2.93
C ILE A 19 52.93 65.13 3.89
N PRO A 20 53.73 64.14 3.45
CA PRO A 20 54.66 63.43 4.31
C PRO A 20 55.61 64.38 5.06
N GLY A 21 55.63 64.29 6.39
CA GLY A 21 56.50 65.09 7.25
C GLY A 21 56.06 66.54 7.49
N GLU A 22 54.90 66.96 6.96
CA GLU A 22 54.41 68.34 7.11
C GLU A 22 53.02 68.41 7.74
N SER A 23 52.00 67.82 7.10
CA SER A 23 50.62 67.87 7.61
C SER A 23 49.73 66.73 7.09
N ILE A 24 48.63 66.49 7.79
CA ILE A 24 47.56 65.56 7.41
C ILE A 24 46.20 66.24 7.61
N THR A 25 45.31 66.12 6.63
CA THR A 25 43.93 66.64 6.70
C THR A 25 42.97 65.48 6.88
N ILE A 26 42.13 65.58 7.91
CA ILE A 26 41.20 64.54 8.32
C ILE A 26 39.82 65.17 8.52
N ASP A 27 38.83 64.71 7.76
CA ASP A 27 37.45 65.21 7.79
C ASP A 27 37.35 66.76 7.81
N GLY A 28 38.18 67.43 7.02
CA GLY A 28 38.21 68.90 6.89
C GLY A 28 39.14 69.68 7.84
N ASP A 29 39.70 69.03 8.87
CA ASP A 29 40.64 69.67 9.81
C ASP A 29 42.09 69.28 9.49
N THR A 30 42.97 70.28 9.34
CA THR A 30 44.39 70.08 9.03
C THR A 30 45.25 70.08 10.29
N TYR A 31 45.99 69.00 10.49
CA TYR A 31 46.90 68.82 11.62
C TYR A 31 48.36 68.77 11.17
N ARG A 32 49.25 69.33 11.99
CA ARG A 32 50.69 69.30 11.73
C ARG A 32 51.29 67.99 12.20
N LEU A 33 52.13 67.37 11.37
CA LEU A 33 52.85 66.16 11.71
C LEU A 33 54.11 66.51 12.51
N ALA A 34 54.36 65.80 13.62
CA ALA A 34 55.65 65.91 14.30
C ALA A 34 56.78 65.37 13.40
N SER A 35 57.97 65.96 13.47
CA SER A 35 59.14 65.53 12.68
C SER A 35 59.57 64.07 12.95
N ALA A 36 59.09 63.46 14.03
CA ALA A 36 59.32 62.07 14.41
C ALA A 36 58.01 61.26 14.50
N ALA A 37 56.93 61.72 13.86
CA ALA A 37 55.66 61.02 13.88
C ALA A 37 55.79 59.64 13.21
N ASN A 38 55.24 58.61 13.87
CA ASN A 38 55.23 57.27 13.31
C ASN A 38 54.01 57.12 12.40
N VAL A 39 54.25 57.08 11.09
CA VAL A 39 53.22 56.97 10.04
C VAL A 39 53.36 55.60 9.37
N GLU A 40 52.31 54.79 9.37
CA GLU A 40 52.32 53.51 8.66
C GLU A 40 52.48 53.70 7.14
N PRO A 41 53.27 52.86 6.46
CA PRO A 41 53.62 53.05 5.05
C PRO A 41 52.47 52.81 4.05
N GLU A 42 51.30 52.37 4.50
CA GLU A 42 50.15 51.99 3.65
C GLU A 42 48.92 52.91 3.83
N ILE A 43 49.16 54.15 4.24
CA ILE A 43 48.11 55.18 4.36
C ILE A 43 47.99 55.90 3.02
N ASP A 44 46.82 55.80 2.41
CA ASP A 44 46.47 56.46 1.14
C ASP A 44 45.24 57.35 1.34
N VAL A 45 45.08 58.35 0.46
CA VAL A 45 43.93 59.27 0.50
C VAL A 45 42.63 58.49 0.36
N GLY A 46 41.65 58.77 1.22
CA GLY A 46 40.35 58.11 1.26
C GLY A 46 40.26 56.91 2.22
N ARG A 47 41.34 56.55 2.94
CA ARG A 47 41.26 55.54 4.01
C ARG A 47 40.90 56.15 5.37
N GLN A 48 40.19 55.39 6.19
CA GLN A 48 40.00 55.72 7.59
C GLN A 48 41.32 55.50 8.36
N VAL A 49 41.71 56.50 9.14
CA VAL A 49 42.88 56.45 10.00
C VAL A 49 42.49 56.82 11.42
N GLN A 50 43.25 56.29 12.37
CA GLN A 50 43.21 56.68 13.75
C GLN A 50 44.48 57.48 14.06
N VAL A 51 44.29 58.69 14.61
CA VAL A 51 45.37 59.67 14.78
C VAL A 51 45.47 60.07 16.23
N THR A 52 46.68 60.00 16.78
CA THR A 52 46.95 60.40 18.17
C THR A 52 47.57 61.79 18.17
N VAL A 53 46.86 62.74 18.79
CA VAL A 53 47.27 64.14 18.92
C VAL A 53 47.75 64.39 20.34
N ASP A 54 48.93 65.01 20.49
CA ASP A 54 49.42 65.42 21.80
C ASP A 54 48.67 66.66 22.32
N GLY A 55 48.77 66.99 23.61
CA GLY A 55 48.04 68.08 24.26
C GLY A 55 48.28 69.49 23.66
N GLY A 56 49.23 69.63 22.73
CA GLY A 56 49.52 70.84 21.94
C GLY A 56 48.98 70.83 20.50
N GLY A 57 48.16 69.86 20.10
CA GLY A 57 47.53 69.83 18.76
C GLY A 57 48.40 69.26 17.63
N VAL A 58 49.50 68.58 17.95
CA VAL A 58 50.44 67.99 16.98
C VAL A 58 50.25 66.48 16.91
N VAL A 59 50.23 65.93 15.69
CA VAL A 59 50.05 64.49 15.45
C VAL A 59 51.35 63.74 15.73
N THR A 60 51.26 62.73 16.59
CA THR A 60 52.40 61.89 17.00
C THR A 60 52.37 60.49 16.39
N SER A 61 51.19 59.96 16.07
CA SER A 61 51.03 58.70 15.33
C SER A 61 49.81 58.71 14.42
N VAL A 62 49.94 58.07 13.26
CA VAL A 62 48.84 57.82 12.31
C VAL A 62 48.83 56.33 11.99
N THR A 63 47.71 55.66 12.26
CA THR A 63 47.53 54.22 12.05
C THR A 63 46.33 53.98 11.15
N ALA A 64 46.45 53.08 10.18
CA ALA A 64 45.34 52.73 9.29
C ALA A 64 44.28 51.93 10.05
N VAL A 65 43.02 52.36 9.95
CA VAL A 65 41.90 51.58 10.50
C VAL A 65 41.68 50.40 9.56
N LYS A 66 42.03 49.20 10.02
CA LYS A 66 41.75 47.96 9.28
C LYS A 66 40.24 47.85 9.05
N PRO A 67 39.76 47.75 7.80
CA PRO A 67 38.34 47.58 7.53
C PRO A 67 37.78 46.38 8.32
N PRO A 68 36.57 46.47 8.89
CA PRO A 68 35.94 45.34 9.54
C PRO A 68 35.89 44.18 8.54
N ALA A 69 36.31 43.00 8.98
CA ALA A 69 36.27 41.81 8.13
C ALA A 69 34.85 41.67 7.55
N PRO A 70 34.71 41.41 6.23
CA PRO A 70 33.39 41.25 5.64
C PRO A 70 32.63 40.18 6.44
N PRO A 71 31.36 40.43 6.78
CA PRO A 71 30.58 39.45 7.51
C PRO A 71 30.66 38.11 6.77
N PRO A 72 30.77 36.98 7.48
CA PRO A 72 30.79 35.67 6.84
C PRO A 72 29.59 35.60 5.88
N PRO A 73 29.77 35.08 4.66
CA PRO A 73 28.66 34.93 3.73
C PRO A 73 27.51 34.25 4.48
N PRO A 74 26.24 34.66 4.26
CA PRO A 74 25.10 33.97 4.84
C PRO A 74 25.32 32.47 4.62
N PRO A 75 25.06 31.61 5.63
CA PRO A 75 25.16 30.17 5.41
C PRO A 75 24.44 29.88 4.10
N ALA A 76 25.11 29.21 3.16
CA ALA A 76 24.52 28.87 1.88
C ALA A 76 23.13 28.36 2.21
N ARG A 77 22.08 28.98 1.62
CA ARG A 77 20.71 28.47 1.76
C ARG A 77 20.87 26.96 1.63
N GLU A 78 20.49 26.20 2.66
CA GLU A 78 20.40 24.75 2.52
C GLU A 78 19.79 24.52 1.15
N PRO A 79 20.43 23.75 0.26
CA PRO A 79 19.81 23.43 -1.02
C PRO A 79 18.38 23.05 -0.65
N ALA A 80 17.41 23.81 -1.20
CA ALA A 80 16.01 23.65 -0.85
C ALA A 80 15.76 22.15 -0.76
N PRO A 81 15.22 21.62 0.36
CA PRO A 81 15.11 20.20 0.57
C PRO A 81 14.67 19.60 -0.75
N ALA A 82 15.49 18.70 -1.31
CA ALA A 82 15.16 18.01 -2.55
C ALA A 82 13.69 17.64 -2.41
N PRO A 83 12.83 17.97 -3.40
CA PRO A 83 11.39 17.81 -3.24
C PRO A 83 11.17 16.48 -2.55
N GLU A 84 10.63 16.54 -1.33
CA GLU A 84 10.30 15.32 -0.58
C GLU A 84 9.63 14.42 -1.60
N PRO A 85 10.07 13.15 -1.76
CA PRO A 85 9.33 12.25 -2.64
C PRO A 85 7.89 12.40 -2.18
N GLU A 86 7.04 12.94 -3.07
CA GLU A 86 5.65 13.15 -2.72
C GLU A 86 5.20 11.83 -2.10
N PRO A 87 4.62 11.84 -0.88
CA PRO A 87 4.15 10.61 -0.29
C PRO A 87 3.32 9.96 -1.38
N ASP A 88 3.69 8.71 -1.71
CA ASP A 88 3.16 7.88 -2.79
C ASP A 88 1.81 8.43 -3.19
N ASP A 89 1.62 8.73 -4.47
CA ASP A 89 0.31 8.91 -5.08
C ASP A 89 -0.49 7.65 -4.70
N GLU A 90 -1.08 7.68 -3.50
CA GLU A 90 -1.70 6.58 -2.79
C GLU A 90 -3.07 6.49 -3.43
N VAL A 91 -3.02 6.06 -4.69
CA VAL A 91 -3.99 5.26 -5.40
C VAL A 91 -5.40 5.70 -5.07
N ARG A 92 -5.69 6.98 -5.29
CA ARG A 92 -7.05 7.37 -5.65
C ARG A 92 -7.26 6.87 -7.07
N MET A 93 -7.44 5.56 -7.20
CA MET A 93 -7.88 4.99 -8.46
C MET A 93 -9.11 5.76 -8.90
N THR A 94 -9.09 6.28 -10.12
CA THR A 94 -10.32 6.77 -10.72
C THR A 94 -11.31 5.60 -10.81
N LEU A 95 -12.62 5.85 -10.77
CA LEU A 95 -13.61 4.76 -10.91
C LEU A 95 -13.39 3.95 -12.19
N ILE A 96 -12.84 4.59 -13.23
CA ILE A 96 -12.46 3.98 -14.49
C ILE A 96 -11.32 2.97 -14.30
N GLU A 97 -10.27 3.34 -13.55
CA GLU A 97 -9.16 2.44 -13.22
C GLU A 97 -9.62 1.25 -12.38
N HIS A 98 -10.52 1.45 -11.41
CA HIS A 98 -11.06 0.34 -10.63
C HIS A 98 -11.89 -0.64 -11.49
N LEU A 99 -12.67 -0.13 -12.45
CA LEU A 99 -13.39 -0.97 -13.42
C LEU A 99 -12.45 -1.70 -14.39
N GLU A 100 -11.37 -1.06 -14.80
CA GLU A 100 -10.32 -1.69 -15.62
C GLU A 100 -9.62 -2.81 -14.85
N GLU A 101 -9.33 -2.60 -13.56
CA GLU A 101 -8.82 -3.65 -12.69
C GLU A 101 -9.81 -4.80 -12.58
N LEU A 102 -11.10 -4.55 -12.30
CA LEU A 102 -12.13 -5.60 -12.24
C LEU A 102 -12.10 -6.48 -13.48
N ARG A 103 -12.09 -5.87 -14.67
CA ARG A 103 -12.07 -6.59 -15.94
C ARG A 103 -10.84 -7.47 -16.07
N GLN A 104 -9.66 -6.94 -15.80
CA GLN A 104 -8.41 -7.69 -15.90
C GLN A 104 -8.35 -8.84 -14.90
N ARG A 105 -8.84 -8.64 -13.68
CA ARG A 105 -8.92 -9.66 -12.63
C ARG A 105 -9.90 -10.76 -13.00
N LEU A 106 -11.08 -10.37 -13.49
CA LEU A 106 -12.11 -11.30 -13.95
C LEU A 106 -11.59 -12.17 -15.10
N ILE A 107 -10.93 -11.58 -16.10
CA ILE A 107 -10.34 -12.33 -17.23
C ILE A 107 -9.33 -13.36 -16.73
N LYS A 108 -8.43 -12.98 -15.81
CA LYS A 108 -7.45 -13.93 -15.23
C LYS A 108 -8.13 -15.08 -14.49
N SER A 109 -9.18 -14.80 -13.72
CA SER A 109 -9.98 -15.82 -13.03
C SER A 109 -10.69 -16.76 -14.01
N VAL A 110 -11.26 -16.23 -15.09
CA VAL A 110 -11.94 -17.02 -16.13
C VAL A 110 -10.95 -17.90 -16.88
N ILE A 111 -9.76 -17.38 -17.23
CA ILE A 111 -8.70 -18.17 -17.87
C ILE A 111 -8.23 -19.30 -16.94
N ALA A 112 -8.00 -19.00 -15.66
CA ALA A 112 -7.63 -20.01 -14.67
C ALA A 112 -8.71 -21.11 -14.56
N LEU A 113 -9.98 -20.72 -14.51
CA LEU A 113 -11.12 -21.64 -14.49
C LEU A 113 -11.19 -22.49 -15.77
N ALA A 114 -10.96 -21.90 -16.94
CA ALA A 114 -10.95 -22.63 -18.21
C ALA A 114 -9.83 -23.68 -18.27
N ILE A 115 -8.60 -23.30 -17.88
CA ILE A 115 -7.44 -24.20 -17.86
C ILE A 115 -7.65 -25.36 -16.88
N THR A 116 -8.08 -25.05 -15.65
CA THR A 116 -8.33 -26.06 -14.61
C THR A 116 -9.53 -26.95 -14.94
N THR A 117 -10.57 -26.42 -15.60
CA THR A 117 -11.69 -27.21 -16.10
C THR A 117 -11.22 -28.17 -17.19
N ALA A 118 -10.41 -27.71 -18.14
CA ALA A 118 -9.83 -28.56 -19.18
C ALA A 118 -8.98 -29.69 -18.57
N PHE A 119 -8.17 -29.38 -17.56
CA PHE A 119 -7.42 -30.37 -16.79
C PHE A 119 -8.36 -31.36 -16.05
N SER A 120 -9.45 -30.86 -15.48
CA SER A 120 -10.41 -31.66 -14.71
C SER A 120 -11.23 -32.63 -15.57
N LEU A 121 -11.28 -32.44 -16.89
CA LEU A 121 -11.90 -33.39 -17.82
C LEU A 121 -11.33 -34.81 -17.64
N ILE A 122 -10.07 -34.97 -17.19
CA ILE A 122 -9.44 -36.28 -16.99
C ILE A 122 -10.12 -37.06 -15.84
N PHE A 123 -10.58 -36.36 -14.80
CA PHE A 123 -11.11 -36.95 -13.57
C PHE A 123 -12.64 -36.96 -13.50
N ALA A 124 -13.32 -36.33 -14.45
CA ALA A 124 -14.76 -36.13 -14.42
C ALA A 124 -15.56 -37.43 -14.33
N LYS A 125 -15.11 -38.52 -14.99
CA LYS A 125 -15.73 -39.84 -14.88
C LYS A 125 -15.64 -40.40 -13.45
N GLN A 126 -14.46 -40.33 -12.85
CA GLN A 126 -14.21 -40.82 -11.49
C GLN A 126 -15.08 -40.09 -10.47
N VAL A 127 -15.26 -38.78 -10.64
CA VAL A 127 -16.14 -37.98 -9.77
C VAL A 127 -17.62 -38.32 -10.00
N LEU A 128 -18.04 -38.57 -11.24
CA LEU A 128 -19.40 -39.02 -11.53
C LEU A 128 -19.71 -40.40 -10.91
N GLU A 129 -18.74 -41.32 -10.93
CA GLU A 129 -18.83 -42.61 -10.23
C GLU A 129 -18.94 -42.41 -8.72
N ALA A 130 -18.19 -41.47 -8.14
CA ALA A 130 -18.34 -41.09 -6.74
C ALA A 130 -19.78 -40.61 -6.45
N PHE A 131 -20.34 -39.73 -7.27
CA PHE A 131 -21.73 -39.28 -7.10
C PHE A 131 -22.73 -40.43 -7.19
N ARG A 132 -22.51 -41.40 -8.09
CA ARG A 132 -23.37 -42.59 -8.17
C ARG A 132 -23.32 -43.41 -6.89
N SER A 133 -22.16 -43.51 -6.23
CA SER A 133 -22.01 -44.30 -5.00
C SER A 133 -22.83 -43.80 -3.80
N LEU A 134 -23.34 -42.56 -3.86
CA LEU A 134 -24.23 -42.00 -2.84
C LEU A 134 -25.68 -42.51 -2.96
N LEU A 135 -26.09 -43.06 -4.11
CA LEU A 135 -27.42 -43.65 -4.24
C LEU A 135 -27.45 -45.01 -3.54
N PRO A 136 -28.45 -45.30 -2.70
CA PRO A 136 -28.59 -46.61 -2.10
C PRO A 136 -29.05 -47.63 -3.14
N GLY A 137 -28.35 -48.76 -3.18
CA GLY A 137 -28.60 -49.87 -4.12
C GLY A 137 -28.09 -49.60 -5.54
N GLU A 138 -28.31 -50.55 -6.44
CA GLU A 138 -28.00 -50.39 -7.87
C GLU A 138 -29.08 -49.57 -8.59
N ALA A 139 -29.55 -48.47 -7.99
CA ALA A 139 -30.57 -47.62 -8.60
C ALA A 139 -30.09 -47.15 -9.99
N PRO A 140 -30.79 -47.51 -11.08
CA PRO A 140 -30.32 -47.19 -12.42
C PRO A 140 -30.46 -45.68 -12.65
N LEU A 141 -29.33 -45.00 -12.83
CA LEU A 141 -29.32 -43.62 -13.33
C LEU A 141 -29.66 -43.63 -14.81
N GLN A 142 -30.82 -43.05 -15.15
CA GLN A 142 -31.32 -43.03 -16.52
C GLN A 142 -31.11 -41.65 -17.14
N ALA A 143 -30.62 -41.64 -18.39
CA ALA A 143 -30.59 -40.46 -19.24
C ALA A 143 -31.74 -40.54 -20.25
N PHE A 144 -32.51 -39.46 -20.37
CA PHE A 144 -33.67 -39.43 -21.28
C PHE A 144 -33.36 -38.78 -22.62
N THR A 145 -32.25 -38.04 -22.69
CA THR A 145 -31.74 -37.48 -23.95
C THR A 145 -30.29 -37.85 -24.15
N PRO A 146 -29.82 -38.05 -25.40
CA PRO A 146 -28.43 -38.37 -25.68
C PRO A 146 -27.48 -37.23 -25.29
N THR A 147 -27.98 -35.99 -25.26
CA THR A 147 -27.22 -34.80 -24.86
C THR A 147 -26.99 -34.72 -23.34
N GLU A 148 -27.82 -35.41 -22.55
CA GLU A 148 -27.82 -35.34 -21.08
C GLU A 148 -26.45 -35.73 -20.48
N THR A 149 -25.91 -36.86 -20.95
CA THR A 149 -24.63 -37.40 -20.48
C THR A 149 -23.47 -36.43 -20.72
N TYR A 150 -23.44 -35.74 -21.86
CA TYR A 150 -22.41 -34.75 -22.17
C TYR A 150 -22.53 -33.52 -21.27
N VAL A 151 -23.74 -32.99 -21.10
CA VAL A 151 -23.98 -31.82 -20.24
C VAL A 151 -23.57 -32.12 -18.81
N VAL A 152 -23.94 -33.29 -18.28
CA VAL A 152 -23.57 -33.73 -16.94
C VAL A 152 -22.05 -33.88 -16.81
N TYR A 153 -21.39 -34.48 -17.80
CA TYR A 153 -19.94 -34.60 -17.81
C TYR A 153 -19.23 -33.25 -17.70
N PHE A 154 -19.66 -32.26 -18.48
CA PHE A 154 -19.09 -30.91 -18.42
C PHE A 154 -19.44 -30.18 -17.11
N LYS A 155 -20.65 -30.36 -16.56
CA LYS A 155 -21.02 -29.80 -15.25
C LYS A 155 -20.07 -30.29 -14.15
N VAL A 156 -19.81 -31.60 -14.09
CA VAL A 156 -18.86 -32.17 -13.11
C VAL A 156 -17.45 -31.66 -13.33
N SER A 157 -17.01 -31.58 -14.60
CA SER A 157 -15.69 -31.06 -14.95
C SER A 157 -15.49 -29.60 -14.54
N ILE A 158 -16.50 -28.75 -14.73
CA ILE A 158 -16.48 -27.34 -14.32
C ILE A 158 -16.43 -27.22 -12.79
N MET A 159 -17.18 -28.06 -12.07
CA MET A 159 -17.15 -28.09 -10.60
C MET A 159 -15.74 -28.44 -10.07
N CYS A 160 -15.12 -29.49 -10.63
CA CYS A 160 -13.76 -29.88 -10.27
C CYS A 160 -12.75 -28.79 -10.67
N GLY A 161 -12.92 -28.21 -11.86
CA GLY A 161 -12.10 -27.09 -12.33
C GLY A 161 -12.19 -25.90 -11.39
N LEU A 162 -13.39 -25.57 -10.91
CA LEU A 162 -13.62 -24.52 -9.93
C LEU A 162 -12.86 -24.79 -8.63
N ALA A 163 -12.85 -26.04 -8.14
CA ALA A 163 -12.10 -26.39 -6.94
C ALA A 163 -10.59 -26.14 -7.09
N PHE A 164 -10.01 -26.48 -8.25
CA PHE A 164 -8.60 -26.20 -8.54
C PHE A 164 -8.32 -24.72 -8.83
N ALA A 165 -9.27 -24.00 -9.44
CA ALA A 165 -9.14 -22.58 -9.71
C ALA A 165 -9.34 -21.70 -8.47
N MET A 166 -9.90 -22.25 -7.39
CA MET A 166 -10.35 -21.47 -6.25
C MET A 166 -9.26 -20.61 -5.58
N PRO A 167 -8.02 -21.11 -5.38
CA PRO A 167 -6.92 -20.27 -4.90
C PRO A 167 -6.70 -19.01 -5.74
N ILE A 168 -6.78 -19.16 -7.06
CA ILE A 168 -6.55 -18.08 -8.01
C ILE A 168 -7.75 -17.12 -8.00
N ILE A 169 -8.97 -17.65 -8.00
CA ILE A 169 -10.20 -16.85 -7.96
C ILE A 169 -10.23 -15.99 -6.69
N VAL A 170 -9.98 -16.58 -5.52
CA VAL A 170 -9.98 -15.85 -4.24
C VAL A 170 -8.83 -14.85 -4.19
N TYR A 171 -7.65 -15.18 -4.69
CA TYR A 171 -6.55 -14.22 -4.81
C TYR A 171 -6.96 -12.99 -5.65
N GLN A 172 -7.56 -13.19 -6.82
CA GLN A 172 -7.97 -12.08 -7.69
C GLN A 172 -9.13 -11.30 -7.08
N PHE A 173 -10.08 -11.96 -6.42
CA PHE A 173 -11.19 -11.34 -5.73
C PHE A 173 -10.72 -10.40 -4.62
N ILE A 174 -9.86 -10.90 -3.72
CA ILE A 174 -9.36 -10.10 -2.61
C ILE A 174 -8.50 -8.93 -3.12
N ALA A 175 -7.63 -9.18 -4.11
CA ALA A 175 -6.80 -8.15 -4.71
C ALA A 175 -7.62 -7.04 -5.38
N PHE A 176 -8.85 -7.33 -5.82
CA PHE A 176 -9.79 -6.34 -6.35
C PHE A 176 -10.52 -5.57 -5.24
N VAL A 177 -10.98 -6.26 -4.18
CA VAL A 177 -11.77 -5.62 -3.11
C VAL A 177 -10.98 -4.59 -2.32
N VAL A 178 -9.68 -4.82 -2.12
CA VAL A 178 -8.80 -3.89 -1.41
C VAL A 178 -7.69 -3.44 -2.36
N PRO A 179 -7.96 -2.44 -3.23
CA PRO A 179 -6.91 -1.80 -3.99
C PRO A 179 -6.01 -1.03 -3.02
N GLY A 180 -4.69 -1.18 -3.13
CA GLY A 180 -3.75 -0.49 -2.24
C GLY A 180 -3.30 -1.26 -1.00
N LEU A 181 -3.38 -2.61 -1.00
CA LEU A 181 -2.63 -3.40 -0.01
C LEU A 181 -1.17 -2.93 0.01
N THR A 182 -0.66 -2.66 1.22
CA THR A 182 0.77 -2.39 1.38
C THR A 182 1.57 -3.58 0.85
N ARG A 183 2.81 -3.35 0.39
CA ARG A 183 3.68 -4.43 -0.13
C ARG A 183 3.81 -5.61 0.84
N GLN A 184 3.74 -5.34 2.16
CA GLN A 184 3.79 -6.36 3.20
C GLN A 184 2.48 -7.16 3.30
N GLU A 185 1.31 -6.53 3.20
CA GLU A 185 0.01 -7.21 3.21
C GLU A 185 -0.20 -8.06 1.96
N ARG A 186 0.32 -7.62 0.80
CA ARG A 186 0.26 -8.42 -0.44
C ARG A 186 0.94 -9.78 -0.29
N ARG A 187 1.94 -9.91 0.60
CA ARG A 187 2.60 -11.19 0.87
C ARG A 187 1.66 -12.20 1.53
N TRP A 188 0.72 -11.73 2.35
CA TRP A 188 -0.28 -12.59 3.00
C TRP A 188 -1.23 -13.23 2.01
N LEU A 189 -1.55 -12.55 0.90
CA LEU A 189 -2.41 -13.11 -0.15
C LEU A 189 -1.88 -14.44 -0.71
N TYR A 190 -0.56 -14.60 -0.79
CA TYR A 190 0.05 -15.86 -1.25
C TYR A 190 -0.13 -17.02 -0.27
N PHE A 191 -0.35 -16.74 1.02
CA PHE A 191 -0.68 -17.76 2.02
C PHE A 191 -2.19 -18.00 2.13
N VAL A 192 -2.99 -16.94 1.97
CA VAL A 192 -4.46 -17.01 2.01
C VAL A 192 -5.03 -17.75 0.80
N ALA A 193 -4.44 -17.57 -0.39
CA ALA A 193 -4.90 -18.22 -1.62
C ALA A 193 -4.92 -19.76 -1.54
N PRO A 194 -3.84 -20.47 -1.18
CA PRO A 194 -3.89 -21.93 -1.04
C PRO A 194 -4.81 -22.37 0.11
N LEU A 195 -4.91 -21.57 1.19
CA LEU A 195 -5.85 -21.84 2.27
C LEU A 195 -7.31 -21.77 1.77
N ALA A 196 -7.64 -20.83 0.88
CA ALA A 196 -8.94 -20.76 0.23
C ALA A 196 -9.26 -22.05 -0.53
N GLY A 197 -8.36 -22.47 -1.43
CA GLY A 197 -8.55 -23.75 -2.13
C GLY A 197 -8.73 -24.94 -1.19
N ALA A 198 -7.96 -25.00 -0.10
CA ALA A 198 -8.13 -26.04 0.91
C ALA A 198 -9.49 -25.97 1.61
N LEU A 199 -9.96 -24.77 1.96
CA LEU A 199 -11.26 -24.55 2.61
C LEU A 199 -12.43 -24.89 1.68
N PHE A 200 -12.33 -24.52 0.40
CA PHE A 200 -13.32 -24.86 -0.61
C PHE A 200 -13.40 -26.38 -0.81
N VAL A 201 -12.26 -27.05 -0.99
CA VAL A 201 -12.20 -28.51 -1.10
C VAL A 201 -12.74 -29.15 0.17
N LEU A 202 -12.40 -28.63 1.36
CA LEU A 202 -12.97 -29.11 2.62
C LEU A 202 -14.50 -28.97 2.66
N GLY A 203 -15.06 -27.86 2.16
CA GLY A 203 -16.51 -27.67 2.03
C GLY A 203 -17.15 -28.66 1.05
N LEU A 204 -16.52 -28.95 -0.08
CA LEU A 204 -16.96 -29.97 -1.03
C LEU A 204 -16.95 -31.37 -0.39
N LEU A 205 -15.87 -31.72 0.31
CA LEU A 205 -15.74 -32.98 1.02
C LEU A 205 -16.78 -33.08 2.14
N PHE A 206 -17.01 -32.01 2.90
CA PHE A 206 -18.04 -31.97 3.94
C PHE A 206 -19.45 -32.18 3.37
N ALA A 207 -19.78 -31.51 2.26
CA ALA A 207 -21.04 -31.72 1.56
C ALA A 207 -21.21 -33.19 1.11
N TYR A 208 -20.17 -33.75 0.50
CA TYR A 208 -20.21 -35.11 -0.06
C TYR A 208 -20.21 -36.20 1.01
N PHE A 209 -19.36 -36.11 2.04
CA PHE A 209 -19.18 -37.16 3.04
C PHE A 209 -20.07 -37.03 4.27
N VAL A 210 -20.64 -35.86 4.55
CA VAL A 210 -21.45 -35.62 5.75
C VAL A 210 -22.88 -35.29 5.38
N ILE A 211 -23.09 -34.26 4.55
CA ILE A 211 -24.44 -33.74 4.34
C ILE A 211 -25.27 -34.63 3.40
N LEU A 212 -24.76 -34.97 2.22
CA LEU A 212 -25.46 -35.80 1.24
C LEU A 212 -25.82 -37.21 1.76
N PRO A 213 -24.91 -37.97 2.41
CA PRO A 213 -25.25 -39.31 2.91
C PRO A 213 -26.26 -39.26 4.06
N PHE A 214 -26.37 -38.14 4.77
CA PHE A 214 -27.43 -37.92 5.76
C PHE A 214 -28.75 -37.49 5.09
N GLY A 215 -28.70 -36.59 4.11
CA GLY A 215 -29.88 -35.98 3.49
C GLY A 215 -30.59 -36.88 2.48
N LEU A 216 -29.85 -37.55 1.59
CA LEU A 216 -30.44 -38.36 0.50
C LEU A 216 -31.36 -39.49 1.01
N PRO A 217 -31.00 -40.26 2.07
CA PRO A 217 -31.89 -41.27 2.61
C PRO A 217 -33.19 -40.70 3.21
N ILE A 218 -33.13 -39.49 3.81
CA ILE A 218 -34.32 -38.82 4.35
C ILE A 218 -35.27 -38.42 3.21
N LEU A 219 -34.71 -37.84 2.14
CA LEU A 219 -35.49 -37.47 0.95
C LEU A 219 -36.12 -38.69 0.29
N GLN A 220 -35.39 -39.81 0.24
CA GLN A 220 -35.87 -41.04 -0.36
C GLN A 220 -36.92 -41.78 0.50
N GLY A 221 -36.78 -41.73 1.83
CA GLY A 221 -37.73 -42.35 2.75
C GLY A 221 -39.07 -41.62 2.84
N PHE A 222 -39.16 -40.41 2.29
CA PHE A 222 -40.39 -39.62 2.30
C PHE A 222 -41.38 -40.15 1.24
N LEU A 223 -42.55 -40.63 1.68
CA LEU A 223 -43.59 -41.22 0.82
C LEU A 223 -43.14 -42.44 0.00
N SER A 224 -42.10 -43.16 0.44
CA SER A 224 -41.58 -44.34 -0.26
C SER A 224 -42.57 -45.50 -0.38
N ASP A 225 -43.60 -45.53 0.46
CA ASP A 225 -44.71 -46.48 0.45
C ASP A 225 -45.78 -46.17 -0.61
N LEU A 226 -45.83 -44.92 -1.11
CA LEU A 226 -46.82 -44.45 -2.08
C LEU A 226 -46.21 -44.14 -3.46
N VAL A 227 -44.95 -43.74 -3.53
CA VAL A 227 -44.30 -43.27 -4.77
C VAL A 227 -42.99 -44.02 -5.03
N VAL A 228 -42.88 -44.66 -6.19
CA VAL A 228 -41.63 -45.26 -6.65
C VAL A 228 -40.71 -44.17 -7.19
N GLN A 229 -39.60 -43.93 -6.49
CA GLN A 229 -38.64 -42.89 -6.87
C GLN A 229 -37.68 -43.39 -7.96
N GLN A 230 -37.65 -42.67 -9.09
CA GLN A 230 -36.73 -42.91 -10.20
C GLN A 230 -35.73 -41.75 -10.31
N TRP A 231 -34.44 -42.07 -10.46
CA TRP A 231 -33.38 -41.07 -10.49
C TRP A 231 -32.95 -40.76 -11.93
N ARG A 232 -33.25 -39.54 -12.38
CA ARG A 232 -32.74 -39.01 -13.64
C ARG A 232 -31.32 -38.46 -13.46
N LEU A 233 -30.43 -38.80 -14.40
CA LEU A 233 -29.01 -38.44 -14.35
C LEU A 233 -28.79 -36.92 -14.19
N ASP A 234 -29.39 -36.09 -15.04
CA ASP A 234 -29.17 -34.64 -15.01
C ASP A 234 -29.70 -33.98 -13.75
N TYR A 235 -30.93 -34.32 -13.31
CA TYR A 235 -31.49 -33.73 -12.09
C TYR A 235 -30.67 -34.10 -10.86
N TYR A 236 -30.31 -35.38 -10.73
CA TYR A 236 -29.52 -35.86 -9.61
C TYR A 236 -28.14 -35.20 -9.57
N VAL A 237 -27.38 -35.26 -10.67
CA VAL A 237 -26.02 -34.72 -10.68
C VAL A 237 -26.03 -33.20 -10.58
N SER A 238 -27.00 -32.52 -11.20
CA SER A 238 -27.13 -31.06 -11.06
C SER A 238 -27.45 -30.66 -9.62
N PHE A 239 -28.28 -31.43 -8.92
CA PHE A 239 -28.54 -31.22 -7.50
C PHE A 239 -27.24 -31.37 -6.69
N VAL A 240 -26.53 -32.49 -6.85
CA VAL A 240 -25.27 -32.75 -6.14
C VAL A 240 -24.23 -31.68 -6.43
N VAL A 241 -23.97 -31.36 -7.70
CA VAL A 241 -22.99 -30.34 -8.11
C VAL A 241 -23.35 -28.97 -7.53
N ARG A 242 -24.61 -28.53 -7.65
CA ARG A 242 -25.05 -27.24 -7.10
C ARG A 242 -24.85 -27.21 -5.59
N PHE A 243 -25.22 -28.29 -4.91
CA PHE A 243 -25.12 -28.39 -3.46
C PHE A 243 -23.66 -28.37 -2.98
N LEU A 244 -22.77 -29.09 -3.66
CA LEU A 244 -21.33 -29.09 -3.40
C LEU A 244 -20.73 -27.70 -3.58
N ILE A 245 -21.03 -27.02 -4.69
CA ILE A 245 -20.50 -25.68 -4.98
C ILE A 245 -20.96 -24.68 -3.91
N ILE A 246 -22.26 -24.66 -3.59
CA ILE A 246 -22.79 -23.73 -2.58
C ILE A 246 -22.14 -23.99 -1.23
N THR A 247 -21.99 -25.25 -0.82
CA THR A 247 -21.35 -25.58 0.46
C THR A 247 -19.86 -25.20 0.46
N GLY A 248 -19.14 -25.43 -0.64
CA GLY A 248 -17.76 -24.95 -0.82
C GLY A 248 -17.66 -23.44 -0.68
N LEU A 249 -18.56 -22.68 -1.31
CA LEU A 249 -18.61 -21.22 -1.19
C LEU A 249 -18.94 -20.76 0.23
N ILE A 250 -19.83 -21.46 0.94
CA ILE A 250 -20.13 -21.17 2.35
C ILE A 250 -18.85 -21.31 3.20
N PHE A 251 -18.04 -22.34 2.94
CA PHE A 251 -16.78 -22.57 3.65
C PHE A 251 -15.73 -21.48 3.40
N GLU A 252 -15.85 -20.66 2.36
CA GLU A 252 -14.99 -19.49 2.15
C GLU A 252 -15.40 -18.27 2.99
N THR A 253 -16.64 -18.23 3.47
CA THR A 253 -17.17 -17.11 4.27
C THR A 253 -16.28 -16.75 5.47
N PRO A 254 -15.79 -17.72 6.29
CA PRO A 254 -14.85 -17.43 7.38
C PRO A 254 -13.56 -16.77 6.89
N LEU A 255 -13.01 -17.22 5.75
CA LEU A 255 -11.78 -16.68 5.19
C LEU A 255 -11.98 -15.23 4.72
N VAL A 256 -13.08 -14.97 4.02
CA VAL A 256 -13.45 -13.63 3.55
C VAL A 256 -13.65 -12.68 4.73
N ILE A 257 -14.39 -13.11 5.76
CA ILE A 257 -14.63 -12.30 6.96
C ILE A 257 -13.33 -12.04 7.73
N PHE A 258 -12.48 -13.06 7.88
CA PHE A 258 -11.18 -12.92 8.53
C PHE A 258 -10.31 -11.88 7.82
N PHE A 259 -10.22 -11.98 6.49
CA PHE A 259 -9.43 -11.05 5.69
C PHE A 259 -9.98 -9.61 5.79
N LEU A 260 -11.29 -9.42 5.61
CA LEU A 260 -11.93 -8.11 5.74
C LEU A 260 -11.76 -7.51 7.13
N SER A 261 -11.76 -8.33 8.17
CA SER A 261 -11.49 -7.88 9.54
C SER A 261 -10.02 -7.52 9.75
N LYS A 262 -9.09 -8.21 9.09
CA LYS A 262 -7.65 -7.97 9.23
C LYS A 262 -7.20 -6.66 8.58
N VAL A 263 -7.83 -6.28 7.47
CA VAL A 263 -7.62 -5.01 6.76
C VAL A 263 -8.42 -3.85 7.39
N GLY A 264 -9.35 -4.13 8.31
CA GLY A 264 -10.12 -3.12 9.03
C GLY A 264 -11.40 -2.66 8.32
N VAL A 265 -11.78 -3.31 7.21
CA VAL A 265 -13.05 -3.03 6.49
C VAL A 265 -14.25 -3.37 7.38
N VAL A 266 -14.16 -4.46 8.14
CA VAL A 266 -15.25 -4.96 8.99
C VAL A 266 -14.75 -5.12 10.43
N THR A 267 -15.51 -4.62 11.41
CA THR A 267 -15.18 -4.81 12.82
C THR A 267 -15.97 -5.98 13.43
N PRO A 268 -15.41 -6.74 14.39
CA PRO A 268 -16.13 -7.84 15.06
C PRO A 268 -17.46 -7.40 15.70
N GLN A 269 -17.53 -6.17 16.21
CA GLN A 269 -18.74 -5.59 16.79
C GLN A 269 -19.83 -5.38 15.73
N ARG A 270 -19.47 -4.98 14.50
CA ARG A 270 -20.42 -4.83 13.38
C ARG A 270 -20.95 -6.19 12.93
N LEU A 271 -20.11 -7.22 12.86
CA LEU A 271 -20.53 -8.60 12.54
C LEU A 271 -21.49 -9.16 13.58
N ALA A 272 -21.20 -8.95 14.87
CA ALA A 272 -22.07 -9.41 15.95
C ALA A 272 -23.47 -8.78 15.88
N ARG A 273 -23.57 -7.49 15.55
CA ARG A 273 -24.84 -6.78 15.37
C ARG A 273 -25.60 -7.23 14.11
N GLY A 274 -24.88 -7.68 13.08
CA GLY A 274 -25.41 -8.16 11.79
C GLY A 274 -25.99 -9.57 11.80
N ARG A 275 -25.86 -10.35 12.89
CA ARG A 275 -26.26 -11.77 12.96
C ARG A 275 -27.69 -12.05 12.48
N ARG A 276 -28.65 -11.17 12.81
CA ARG A 276 -30.05 -11.32 12.36
C ARG A 276 -30.18 -11.32 10.83
N PHE A 277 -29.38 -10.51 10.13
CA PHE A 277 -29.38 -10.47 8.66
C PHE A 277 -28.68 -11.70 8.08
N ALA A 278 -27.61 -12.18 8.72
CA ALA A 278 -26.92 -13.41 8.29
C ALA A 278 -27.86 -14.63 8.33
N VAL A 279 -28.72 -14.74 9.34
CA VAL A 279 -29.73 -15.81 9.41
C VAL A 279 -30.73 -15.72 8.25
N VAL A 280 -31.20 -14.52 7.90
CA VAL A 280 -32.12 -14.32 6.77
C VAL A 280 -31.45 -14.68 5.44
N VAL A 281 -30.20 -14.26 5.23
CA VAL A 281 -29.43 -14.61 4.03
C VAL A 281 -29.20 -16.12 3.96
N ALA A 282 -28.85 -16.76 5.07
CA ALA A 282 -28.66 -18.21 5.12
C ALA A 282 -29.96 -18.96 4.78
N ALA A 283 -31.11 -18.51 5.30
CA ALA A 283 -32.41 -19.08 4.97
C ALA A 283 -32.77 -18.88 3.50
N ALA A 284 -32.48 -17.71 2.93
CA ALA A 284 -32.73 -17.42 1.52
C ALA A 284 -31.86 -18.29 0.60
N VAL A 285 -30.57 -18.49 0.93
CA VAL A 285 -29.67 -19.37 0.18
C VAL A 285 -30.12 -20.83 0.28
N ALA A 286 -30.59 -21.27 1.45
CA ALA A 286 -31.11 -22.64 1.63
C ALA A 286 -32.41 -22.90 0.83
N ALA A 287 -33.14 -21.85 0.43
CA ALA A 287 -34.40 -21.98 -0.28
C ALA A 287 -34.27 -22.15 -1.81
N VAL A 288 -33.08 -21.92 -2.39
CA VAL A 288 -32.80 -21.92 -3.85
C VAL A 288 -31.92 -23.10 -4.26
#